data_AF-A0A958B2G5-F1
#
_entry.id   AF-A0A958B2G5-F1
#
_cell.length_a   1.000
_cell.length_b   1.000
_cell.length_c   1.000
_cell.angle_alpha   90.00
_cell.angle_beta   90.00
_cell.angle_gamma   90.00
#
_symmetry.space_group_name_H-M   'P 1'
#
loop_
_entity.id
_entity.type
_entity.pdbx_description
1 polymer ?
#
loop_
_entity_poly.entity_id
_entity_poly.type
_entity_poly.pdbx_seq_one_letter_code
_entity_poly.pdbx_strand_id
1 'polypeptide(L)'
;MPLHLSNRDQAMLSGAHGPAAQMAMSILVRMAEVYRASELMDISGAHIDSTIYIGEAGLAYAERLASLGARVAVPTTLNVSGLDEQHWQEWPVPRDWAEKAHRQMVAYQSMGAMPTWTCAPYQTQWRPAFGQQIAWGESNAIVFANSVLGARTERYPDLLDICCAITGRVPAVGLHLTANRAGQVLFRLIDVSPAVQEDDTFYPVFGHLVGKIAQDRIPVIDGLAVTPLEDQLKAFGAATASSGAVALFHMVGVTPEA
;
A
#
# COMPACT_ATOMS: atom_id res chain seq x y z
N MET A 1 -24.08 -2.43 -9.51
CA MET A 1 -24.06 -3.58 -10.45
C MET A 1 -23.63 -4.80 -9.66
N PRO A 2 -24.10 -6.01 -10.00
CA PRO A 2 -23.64 -7.23 -9.33
C PRO A 2 -22.15 -7.46 -9.59
N LEU A 3 -21.43 -8.00 -8.62
CA LEU A 3 -20.02 -8.39 -8.76
C LEU A 3 -19.91 -9.60 -9.69
N HIS A 4 -19.10 -9.48 -10.74
CA HIS A 4 -18.78 -10.56 -11.66
C HIS A 4 -17.45 -11.21 -11.26
N LEU A 5 -17.49 -12.51 -11.01
CA LEU A 5 -16.32 -13.31 -10.65
C LEU A 5 -15.88 -14.17 -11.82
N SER A 6 -14.58 -14.22 -12.09
CA SER A 6 -14.02 -15.14 -13.08
C SER A 6 -14.14 -16.60 -12.63
N ASN A 7 -13.90 -17.55 -13.54
CA ASN A 7 -13.85 -18.97 -13.18
C ASN A 7 -12.79 -19.27 -12.10
N ARG A 8 -11.65 -18.55 -12.15
CA ARG A 8 -10.59 -18.67 -11.13
C ARG A 8 -11.06 -18.15 -9.78
N ASP A 9 -11.73 -17.01 -9.76
CA ASP A 9 -12.29 -16.41 -8.55
C ASP A 9 -13.31 -17.35 -7.90
N GLN A 10 -14.20 -17.96 -8.70
CA GLN A 10 -15.19 -18.91 -8.22
C GLN A 10 -14.58 -20.22 -7.74
N ALA A 11 -13.53 -20.72 -8.39
CA ALA A 11 -12.81 -21.90 -7.94
C ALA A 11 -12.14 -21.67 -6.57
N MET A 12 -11.57 -20.47 -6.33
CA MET A 12 -11.05 -20.12 -5.01
C MET A 12 -12.19 -20.04 -3.98
N LEU A 13 -13.30 -19.38 -4.31
CA LEU A 13 -14.44 -19.23 -3.40
C LEU A 13 -15.13 -20.56 -3.06
N SER A 14 -15.13 -21.52 -3.99
CA SER A 14 -15.66 -22.87 -3.76
C SER A 14 -14.70 -23.80 -3.01
N GLY A 15 -13.46 -23.36 -2.73
CA GLY A 15 -12.45 -24.13 -2.01
C GLY A 15 -11.58 -25.05 -2.86
N ALA A 16 -11.65 -24.96 -4.20
CA ALA A 16 -10.81 -25.79 -5.08
C ALA A 16 -9.30 -25.49 -4.94
N HIS A 17 -8.96 -24.31 -4.43
CA HIS A 17 -7.58 -23.87 -4.14
C HIS A 17 -7.20 -24.00 -2.67
N GLY A 18 -7.95 -24.79 -1.89
CA GLY A 18 -7.71 -25.00 -0.48
C GLY A 18 -8.36 -23.95 0.44
N PRO A 19 -8.40 -24.24 1.75
CA PRO A 19 -9.22 -23.49 2.70
C PRO A 19 -8.69 -22.07 2.97
N ALA A 20 -7.38 -21.85 2.90
CA ALA A 20 -6.80 -20.51 3.03
C ALA A 20 -7.22 -19.58 1.88
N ALA A 21 -7.11 -20.06 0.63
CA ALA A 21 -7.54 -19.30 -0.54
C ALA A 21 -9.05 -19.04 -0.51
N GLN A 22 -9.85 -20.01 -0.05
CA GLN A 22 -11.28 -19.83 0.14
C GLN A 22 -11.59 -18.73 1.17
N MET A 23 -10.93 -18.75 2.32
CA MET A 23 -11.11 -17.74 3.35
C MET A 23 -10.74 -16.35 2.81
N ALA A 24 -9.55 -16.22 2.20
CA ALA A 24 -9.08 -14.97 1.62
C ALA A 24 -10.02 -14.44 0.53
N MET A 25 -10.47 -15.31 -0.37
CA MET A 25 -11.40 -14.96 -1.44
C MET A 25 -12.77 -14.55 -0.90
N SER A 26 -13.27 -15.21 0.15
CA SER A 26 -14.55 -14.85 0.78
C SER A 26 -14.53 -13.43 1.36
N ILE A 27 -13.42 -13.04 1.98
CA ILE A 27 -13.20 -11.69 2.52
C ILE A 27 -13.10 -10.69 1.37
N LEU A 28 -12.34 -11.01 0.32
CA LEU A 28 -12.17 -10.14 -0.83
C LEU A 28 -13.51 -9.87 -1.56
N VAL A 29 -14.33 -10.90 -1.78
CA VAL A 29 -15.67 -10.77 -2.36
C VAL A 29 -16.55 -9.85 -1.51
N ARG A 30 -16.54 -10.06 -0.19
CA ARG A 30 -17.31 -9.21 0.72
C ARG A 30 -16.86 -7.75 0.68
N MET A 31 -15.56 -7.50 0.63
CA MET A 31 -15.01 -6.15 0.53
C MET A 31 -15.29 -5.52 -0.84
N ALA A 32 -15.25 -6.29 -1.93
CA ALA A 32 -15.63 -5.82 -3.26
C ALA A 32 -17.10 -5.34 -3.30
N GLU A 33 -18.01 -6.02 -2.61
CA GLU A 33 -19.40 -5.56 -2.44
C GLU A 33 -19.48 -4.23 -1.68
N VAL A 34 -18.71 -4.08 -0.59
CA VAL A 34 -18.63 -2.83 0.19
C VAL A 34 -18.14 -1.67 -0.68
N TYR A 35 -17.11 -1.91 -1.49
CA TYR A 35 -16.58 -0.94 -2.44
C TYR A 35 -17.44 -0.75 -3.69
N ARG A 36 -18.54 -1.53 -3.83
CA ARG A 36 -19.42 -1.54 -5.00
C ARG A 36 -18.68 -1.84 -6.32
N ALA A 37 -17.64 -2.66 -6.25
CA ALA A 37 -16.90 -3.12 -7.41
C ALA A 37 -17.80 -4.03 -8.27
N SER A 38 -17.74 -3.85 -9.59
CA SER A 38 -18.41 -4.76 -10.54
C SER A 38 -17.57 -5.97 -10.91
N GLU A 39 -16.26 -5.91 -10.68
CA GLU A 39 -15.32 -6.99 -11.01
C GLU A 39 -14.08 -6.95 -10.10
N LEU A 40 -13.31 -8.04 -10.16
CA LEU A 40 -11.97 -8.11 -9.59
C LEU A 40 -10.94 -8.09 -10.71
N MET A 41 -9.74 -7.57 -10.42
CA MET A 41 -8.62 -7.52 -11.36
C MET A 41 -7.38 -8.20 -10.79
N ASP A 42 -6.47 -8.60 -11.68
CA ASP A 42 -5.20 -9.20 -11.30
C ASP A 42 -4.22 -8.13 -10.80
N ILE A 43 -3.41 -8.51 -9.82
CA ILE A 43 -2.24 -7.75 -9.39
C ILE A 43 -0.95 -8.50 -9.73
N SER A 44 0.16 -7.78 -9.87
CA SER A 44 1.48 -8.35 -10.12
C SER A 44 2.37 -8.41 -8.88
N GLY A 45 1.97 -7.79 -7.77
CA GLY A 45 2.71 -7.81 -6.51
C GLY A 45 1.94 -7.21 -5.35
N ALA A 46 2.39 -7.50 -4.13
CA ALA A 46 1.79 -7.00 -2.90
C ALA A 46 2.85 -6.59 -1.88
N HIS A 47 2.47 -5.71 -0.96
CA HIS A 47 3.27 -5.33 0.20
C HIS A 47 2.36 -5.34 1.43
N ILE A 48 2.65 -6.24 2.37
CA ILE A 48 1.77 -6.50 3.52
C ILE A 48 2.12 -5.54 4.64
N ASP A 49 1.16 -4.70 5.03
CA ASP A 49 1.27 -3.71 6.09
C ASP A 49 0.95 -4.32 7.48
N SER A 50 0.08 -5.34 7.51
CA SER A 50 -0.37 -6.00 8.74
C SER A 50 0.69 -6.90 9.42
N THR A 51 1.97 -6.56 9.31
CA THR A 51 3.14 -7.23 9.90
C THR A 51 3.51 -6.70 11.28
N ILE A 52 2.98 -5.54 11.68
CA ILE A 52 3.17 -4.97 13.01
C ILE A 52 2.24 -5.66 14.01
N TYR A 53 2.81 -6.19 15.10
CA TYR A 53 2.03 -6.81 16.17
C TYR A 53 1.35 -5.75 17.03
N ILE A 54 0.05 -5.58 16.81
CA ILE A 54 -0.81 -4.64 17.57
C ILE A 54 -1.61 -5.40 18.65
N GLY A 55 -1.86 -6.70 18.47
CA GLY A 55 -2.55 -7.52 19.45
C GLY A 55 -2.92 -8.92 18.94
N GLU A 56 -3.50 -9.72 19.84
CA GLU A 56 -3.79 -11.15 19.63
C GLU A 56 -4.65 -11.43 18.39
N ALA A 57 -5.57 -10.54 18.03
CA ALA A 57 -6.44 -10.73 16.87
C ALA A 57 -5.65 -10.78 15.55
N GLY A 58 -4.68 -9.89 15.38
CA GLY A 58 -3.82 -9.85 14.18
C GLY A 58 -2.92 -11.09 14.10
N LEU A 59 -2.33 -11.48 15.23
CA LEU A 59 -1.54 -12.71 15.32
C LEU A 59 -2.38 -13.95 15.00
N ALA A 60 -3.54 -14.10 15.65
CA ALA A 60 -4.44 -15.23 15.43
C ALA A 60 -4.92 -15.31 13.99
N TYR A 61 -5.14 -14.16 13.32
CA TYR A 61 -5.49 -14.11 11.91
C TYR A 61 -4.35 -14.63 11.02
N ALA A 62 -3.12 -14.15 11.23
CA ALA A 62 -1.95 -14.59 10.49
C ALA A 62 -1.68 -16.10 10.68
N GLU A 63 -1.68 -16.57 11.93
CA GLU A 63 -1.51 -18.00 12.24
C GLU A 63 -2.64 -18.86 11.69
N ARG A 64 -3.88 -18.33 11.68
CA ARG A 64 -5.02 -19.05 11.08
C ARG A 64 -4.79 -19.25 9.60
N LEU A 65 -4.46 -18.21 8.84
CA LEU A 65 -4.14 -18.32 7.41
C LEU A 65 -2.99 -19.31 7.18
N ALA A 66 -1.92 -19.23 7.97
CA ALA A 66 -0.78 -20.14 7.86
C ALA A 66 -1.18 -21.61 8.13
N SER A 67 -1.96 -21.85 9.18
CA SER A 67 -2.46 -23.20 9.53
C SER A 67 -3.40 -23.79 8.48
N LEU A 68 -4.08 -22.94 7.71
CA LEU A 68 -4.90 -23.34 6.57
C LEU A 68 -4.08 -23.58 5.29
N GLY A 69 -2.75 -23.46 5.35
CA GLY A 69 -1.85 -23.69 4.22
C GLY A 69 -1.77 -22.51 3.24
N ALA A 70 -2.01 -21.29 3.69
CA ALA A 70 -1.93 -20.09 2.84
C ALA A 70 -0.59 -20.00 2.10
N ARG A 71 -0.66 -19.63 0.81
CA ARG A 71 0.49 -19.27 -0.02
C ARG A 71 0.15 -18.02 -0.82
N VAL A 72 1.08 -17.09 -0.88
CA VAL A 72 0.95 -15.90 -1.74
C VAL A 72 1.03 -16.31 -3.20
N ALA A 73 0.15 -15.76 -4.04
CA ALA A 73 0.09 -16.06 -5.48
C ALA A 73 0.96 -15.12 -6.32
N VAL A 74 1.41 -13.99 -5.73
CA VAL A 74 2.23 -12.97 -6.38
C VAL A 74 3.45 -12.65 -5.51
N PRO A 75 4.55 -12.11 -6.08
CA PRO A 75 5.66 -11.59 -5.29
C PRO A 75 5.15 -10.64 -4.21
N THR A 76 5.42 -10.98 -2.96
CA THR A 76 4.86 -10.30 -1.79
C THR A 76 5.98 -9.95 -0.83
N THR A 77 6.12 -8.67 -0.52
CA THR A 77 7.08 -8.16 0.47
C THR A 77 6.39 -7.81 1.78
N LEU A 78 7.15 -7.75 2.87
CA LEU A 78 6.65 -7.45 4.21
C LEU A 78 7.11 -6.05 4.65
N ASN A 79 6.17 -5.27 5.18
CA ASN A 79 6.46 -4.01 5.85
C ASN A 79 7.27 -4.27 7.14
N VAL A 80 7.69 -3.23 7.86
CA VAL A 80 8.38 -3.32 9.14
C VAL A 80 7.65 -4.27 10.10
N SER A 81 8.41 -5.04 10.85
CA SER A 81 7.90 -5.72 12.05
C SER A 81 7.88 -4.73 13.22
N GLY A 82 7.02 -5.00 14.20
CA GLY A 82 7.08 -4.27 15.48
C GLY A 82 8.29 -4.66 16.35
N LEU A 83 9.02 -5.70 15.96
CA LEU A 83 10.12 -6.29 16.72
C LEU A 83 11.41 -6.25 15.90
N ASP A 84 12.47 -5.70 16.47
CA ASP A 84 13.83 -5.90 15.97
C ASP A 84 14.22 -7.38 16.12
N GLU A 85 14.38 -8.09 15.00
CA GLU A 85 14.67 -9.53 15.00
C GLU A 85 16.00 -9.87 15.69
N GLN A 86 16.96 -8.94 15.69
CA GLN A 86 18.34 -9.19 16.10
C GLN A 86 18.65 -8.66 17.50
N HIS A 87 18.15 -7.48 17.84
CA HIS A 87 18.60 -6.75 19.05
C HIS A 87 17.46 -6.38 20.00
N TRP A 88 16.25 -6.92 19.86
CA TRP A 88 15.13 -6.53 20.73
C TRP A 88 15.40 -6.74 22.22
N GLN A 89 16.25 -7.71 22.60
CA GLN A 89 16.62 -7.95 24.00
C GLN A 89 17.48 -6.83 24.61
N GLU A 90 18.05 -5.94 23.79
CA GLU A 90 18.80 -4.75 24.26
C GLU A 90 17.87 -3.62 24.69
N TRP A 91 16.58 -3.72 24.38
CA TRP A 91 15.55 -2.74 24.66
C TRP A 91 14.57 -3.25 25.73
N PRO A 92 13.83 -2.36 26.42
CA PRO A 92 12.83 -2.76 27.42
C PRO A 92 11.54 -3.31 26.77
N VAL A 93 11.67 -4.31 25.90
CA VAL A 93 10.56 -4.99 25.22
C VAL A 93 10.09 -6.18 26.08
N PRO A 94 8.80 -6.26 26.46
CA PRO A 94 8.29 -7.41 27.20
C PRO A 94 8.45 -8.71 26.39
N ARG A 95 9.04 -9.73 27.01
CA ARG A 95 9.30 -11.02 26.35
C ARG A 95 8.07 -11.67 25.73
N ASP A 96 6.95 -11.69 26.45
CA ASP A 96 5.67 -12.23 25.94
C ASP A 96 5.19 -11.49 24.67
N TRP A 97 5.38 -10.18 24.63
CA TRP A 97 5.04 -9.37 23.46
C TRP A 97 5.97 -9.69 22.28
N ALA A 98 7.28 -9.78 22.53
CA ALA A 98 8.27 -10.13 21.51
C ALA A 98 8.04 -11.52 20.91
N GLU A 99 7.74 -12.52 21.74
CA GLU A 99 7.43 -13.89 21.28
C GLU A 99 6.20 -13.90 20.36
N LYS A 100 5.18 -13.10 20.66
CA LYS A 100 3.97 -12.95 19.84
C LYS A 100 4.24 -12.21 18.53
N ALA A 101 5.00 -11.11 18.58
CA ALA A 101 5.40 -10.40 17.38
C ALA A 101 6.23 -11.28 16.43
N HIS A 102 7.18 -12.05 16.98
CA HIS A 102 7.99 -12.99 16.21
C HIS A 102 7.14 -14.10 15.57
N ARG A 103 6.16 -14.66 16.30
CA ARG A 103 5.22 -15.64 15.72
C ARG A 103 4.43 -15.08 14.54
N GLN A 104 4.03 -13.81 14.60
CA GLN A 104 3.36 -13.15 13.47
C GLN A 104 4.29 -13.02 12.25
N MET A 105 5.55 -12.64 12.46
CA MET A 105 6.56 -12.59 11.40
C MET A 105 6.72 -13.97 10.72
N VAL A 106 6.92 -15.02 11.53
CA VAL A 106 7.06 -16.41 11.05
C VAL A 106 5.82 -16.87 10.28
N ALA A 107 4.61 -16.52 10.76
CA ALA A 107 3.37 -16.86 10.08
C ALA A 107 3.34 -16.32 8.65
N TYR A 108 3.61 -15.02 8.44
CA TYR A 108 3.62 -14.43 7.09
C TYR A 108 4.76 -14.98 6.22
N GLN A 109 5.96 -15.16 6.77
CA GLN A 109 7.08 -15.76 6.03
C GLN A 109 6.75 -17.19 5.57
N SER A 110 6.05 -17.98 6.40
CA SER A 110 5.64 -19.34 6.06
C SER A 110 4.64 -19.41 4.89
N MET A 111 3.97 -18.30 4.57
CA MET A 111 3.09 -18.18 3.40
C MET A 111 3.86 -17.86 2.11
N GLY A 112 5.18 -17.65 2.18
CA GLY A 112 6.04 -17.30 1.04
C GLY A 112 6.25 -15.80 0.85
N ALA A 113 5.87 -14.98 1.84
CA ALA A 113 6.16 -13.55 1.81
C ALA A 113 7.64 -13.25 2.16
N MET A 114 8.21 -12.25 1.51
CA MET A 114 9.62 -11.89 1.64
C MET A 114 9.83 -10.86 2.76
N PRO A 115 10.64 -11.17 3.77
CA PRO A 115 10.88 -10.32 4.93
C PRO A 115 11.79 -9.12 4.60
N THR A 116 11.27 -8.14 3.85
CA THR A 116 12.01 -6.91 3.52
C THR A 116 12.07 -5.91 4.67
N TRP A 117 11.16 -6.03 5.64
CA TRP A 117 11.11 -5.24 6.88
C TRP A 117 11.28 -3.73 6.67
N THR A 118 10.55 -3.16 5.71
CA THR A 118 10.62 -1.72 5.39
C THR A 118 9.27 -1.17 4.95
N CYS A 119 8.93 0.04 5.42
CA CYS A 119 7.79 0.81 4.95
C CYS A 119 8.07 1.59 3.66
N ALA A 120 9.30 1.54 3.16
CA ALA A 120 9.68 2.12 1.88
C ALA A 120 9.96 1.00 0.84
N PRO A 121 8.99 0.15 0.48
CA PRO A 121 9.20 -0.99 -0.42
C PRO A 121 9.70 -0.58 -1.81
N TYR A 122 9.39 0.64 -2.24
CA TYR A 122 9.86 1.23 -3.49
C TYR A 122 11.37 1.52 -3.52
N GLN A 123 12.07 1.51 -2.38
CA GLN A 123 13.54 1.59 -2.32
C GLN A 123 14.22 0.21 -2.40
N THR A 124 13.45 -0.86 -2.60
CA THR A 124 13.97 -2.22 -2.76
C THR A 124 14.01 -2.64 -4.23
N GLN A 125 14.59 -3.80 -4.52
CA GLN A 125 14.55 -4.41 -5.86
C GLN A 125 13.14 -4.81 -6.32
N TRP A 126 12.15 -4.84 -5.42
CA TRP A 126 10.75 -5.20 -5.70
C TRP A 126 9.89 -3.98 -6.08
N ARG A 127 10.53 -2.89 -6.47
CA ARG A 127 9.90 -1.65 -6.92
C ARG A 127 9.02 -1.91 -8.15
N PRO A 128 7.75 -1.47 -8.15
CA PRO A 128 6.87 -1.65 -9.30
C PRO A 128 7.18 -0.64 -10.41
N ALA A 129 6.75 -0.99 -11.63
CA ALA A 129 6.86 -0.15 -12.81
C ALA A 129 5.56 0.62 -13.09
N PHE A 130 5.65 1.63 -13.96
CA PHE A 130 4.51 2.42 -14.42
C PHE A 130 3.37 1.52 -14.93
N GLY A 131 2.15 1.80 -14.48
CA GLY A 131 0.93 1.08 -14.86
C GLY A 131 0.71 -0.28 -14.20
N GLN A 132 1.69 -0.81 -13.44
CA GLN A 132 1.50 -2.10 -12.76
C GLN A 132 0.44 -2.02 -11.67
N GLN A 133 -0.44 -3.02 -11.63
CA GLN A 133 -1.48 -3.18 -10.61
C GLN A 133 -0.89 -3.92 -9.40
N ILE A 134 -0.92 -3.31 -8.23
CA ILE A 134 -0.34 -3.88 -6.99
C ILE A 134 -1.31 -3.72 -5.81
N ALA A 135 -1.08 -4.46 -4.73
CA ALA A 135 -1.82 -4.31 -3.48
C ALA A 135 -0.90 -3.85 -2.34
N TRP A 136 -0.81 -2.53 -2.13
CA TRP A 136 -0.04 -1.89 -1.06
C TRP A 136 -0.99 -1.09 -0.16
N GLY A 137 -0.90 -1.24 1.16
CA GLY A 137 -1.82 -0.61 2.13
C GLY A 137 -1.27 0.61 2.90
N GLU A 138 0.06 0.77 2.93
CA GLU A 138 0.72 1.77 3.78
C GLU A 138 0.70 3.17 3.15
N SER A 139 0.45 4.21 3.96
CA SER A 139 0.08 5.55 3.50
C SER A 139 1.10 6.21 2.55
N ASN A 140 2.39 6.14 2.88
CA ASN A 140 3.47 6.69 2.09
C ASN A 140 3.78 5.82 0.86
N ALA A 141 3.82 4.50 1.01
CA ALA A 141 4.00 3.57 -0.09
C ALA A 141 2.92 3.71 -1.17
N ILE A 142 1.65 3.90 -0.78
CA ILE A 142 0.53 4.12 -1.70
C ILE A 142 0.74 5.39 -2.52
N VAL A 143 0.95 6.54 -1.86
CA VAL A 143 1.06 7.81 -2.55
C VAL A 143 2.31 7.85 -3.44
N PHE A 144 3.40 7.23 -3.01
CA PHE A 144 4.62 7.11 -3.81
C PHE A 144 4.41 6.21 -5.03
N ALA A 145 3.80 5.02 -4.84
CA ALA A 145 3.49 4.12 -5.94
C ALA A 145 2.57 4.78 -6.99
N ASN A 146 1.52 5.44 -6.53
CA ASN A 146 0.55 6.10 -7.41
C ASN A 146 1.14 7.32 -8.13
N SER A 147 1.86 8.19 -7.40
CA SER A 147 2.27 9.51 -7.92
C SER A 147 3.64 9.49 -8.55
N VAL A 148 4.63 8.85 -7.92
CA VAL A 148 6.03 8.90 -8.36
C VAL A 148 6.33 7.79 -9.36
N LEU A 149 5.82 6.59 -9.12
CA LEU A 149 6.03 5.44 -10.02
C LEU A 149 4.99 5.36 -11.14
N GLY A 150 3.79 5.90 -10.92
CA GLY A 150 2.62 5.64 -11.76
C GLY A 150 2.15 4.19 -11.72
N ALA A 151 2.57 3.41 -10.73
CA ALA A 151 1.94 2.14 -10.40
C ALA A 151 0.53 2.40 -9.84
N ARG A 152 -0.27 1.34 -9.68
CA ARG A 152 -1.69 1.46 -9.37
C ARG A 152 -2.06 0.61 -8.18
N THR A 153 -2.41 1.29 -7.09
CA THR A 153 -2.89 0.66 -5.86
C THR A 153 -3.97 1.52 -5.23
N GLU A 154 -4.83 0.86 -4.47
CA GLU A 154 -5.76 1.50 -3.56
C GLU A 154 -5.28 1.50 -2.11
N ARG A 155 -5.99 2.23 -1.24
CA ARG A 155 -5.76 2.19 0.21
C ARG A 155 -6.35 0.93 0.81
N TYR A 156 -5.57 -0.14 0.82
CA TYR A 156 -5.96 -1.40 1.45
C TYR A 156 -5.86 -1.30 2.98
N PRO A 157 -6.93 -1.64 3.73
CA PRO A 157 -6.82 -1.80 5.17
C PRO A 157 -5.99 -3.03 5.50
N ASP A 158 -5.39 -3.02 6.69
CA ASP A 158 -4.77 -4.19 7.29
C ASP A 158 -5.64 -5.43 7.16
N LEU A 159 -5.00 -6.59 6.99
CA LEU A 159 -5.61 -7.92 6.84
C LEU A 159 -6.27 -8.17 5.47
N LEU A 160 -6.62 -7.13 4.69
CA LEU A 160 -7.12 -7.29 3.32
C LEU A 160 -5.99 -7.44 2.30
N ASP A 161 -4.89 -6.73 2.50
CA ASP A 161 -3.67 -6.81 1.69
C ASP A 161 -3.14 -8.25 1.53
N ILE A 162 -3.10 -9.05 2.60
CA ILE A 162 -2.68 -10.46 2.52
C ILE A 162 -3.71 -11.32 1.78
N CYS A 163 -5.00 -11.00 1.86
CA CYS A 163 -6.01 -11.67 1.04
C CYS A 163 -5.79 -11.38 -0.45
N CYS A 164 -5.41 -10.15 -0.79
CA CYS A 164 -5.07 -9.77 -2.15
C CYS A 164 -3.82 -10.51 -2.63
N ALA A 165 -2.81 -10.66 -1.77
CA ALA A 165 -1.60 -11.42 -2.08
C ALA A 165 -1.86 -12.93 -2.28
N ILE A 166 -2.67 -13.56 -1.41
CA ILE A 166 -3.04 -14.98 -1.49
C ILE A 166 -3.85 -15.26 -2.76
N THR A 167 -4.80 -14.40 -3.11
CA THR A 167 -5.66 -14.59 -4.28
C THR A 167 -5.00 -14.14 -5.58
N GLY A 168 -4.09 -13.15 -5.49
CA GLY A 168 -3.57 -12.40 -6.64
C GLY A 168 -4.62 -11.46 -7.24
N ARG A 169 -5.63 -11.05 -6.46
CA ARG A 169 -6.82 -10.34 -6.94
C ARG A 169 -7.13 -9.13 -6.07
N VAL A 170 -7.66 -8.08 -6.67
CA VAL A 170 -8.16 -6.89 -5.99
C VAL A 170 -9.48 -6.40 -6.59
N PRO A 171 -10.31 -5.65 -5.86
CA PRO A 171 -11.49 -5.00 -6.43
C PRO A 171 -11.08 -3.94 -7.46
N ALA A 172 -11.70 -3.95 -8.63
CA ALA A 172 -11.41 -2.96 -9.68
C ALA A 172 -12.11 -1.62 -9.36
N VAL A 173 -11.54 -0.84 -8.45
CA VAL A 173 -12.12 0.41 -7.93
C VAL A 173 -11.08 1.50 -7.74
N GLY A 174 -11.56 2.74 -7.56
CA GLY A 174 -10.72 3.87 -7.18
C GLY A 174 -9.52 4.08 -8.12
N LEU A 175 -8.35 4.35 -7.57
CA LEU A 175 -7.06 4.62 -8.19
C LEU A 175 -6.47 3.45 -8.98
N HIS A 176 -7.05 2.25 -8.92
CA HIS A 176 -6.76 1.22 -9.93
C HIS A 176 -7.27 1.64 -11.32
N LEU A 177 -8.37 2.40 -11.37
CA LEU A 177 -9.06 2.81 -12.59
C LEU A 177 -8.59 4.18 -13.06
N THR A 178 -8.22 4.29 -14.34
CA THR A 178 -7.73 5.55 -14.93
C THR A 178 -8.72 6.71 -14.76
N ALA A 179 -10.02 6.45 -14.88
CA ALA A 179 -11.06 7.46 -14.78
C ALA A 179 -11.09 8.19 -13.41
N ASN A 180 -10.57 7.56 -12.36
CA ASN A 180 -10.59 8.11 -11.00
C ASN A 180 -9.29 8.82 -10.60
N ARG A 181 -8.33 8.93 -11.52
CA ARG A 181 -6.97 9.45 -11.22
C ARG A 181 -6.78 10.92 -11.61
N ALA A 182 -7.80 11.56 -12.18
CA ALA A 182 -7.72 12.96 -12.59
C ALA A 182 -7.58 13.90 -11.37
N GLY A 183 -6.80 14.97 -11.53
CA GLY A 183 -6.63 16.02 -10.52
C GLY A 183 -7.95 16.71 -10.15
N GLN A 184 -8.11 17.01 -8.86
CA GLN A 184 -9.35 17.55 -8.29
C GLN A 184 -9.16 18.93 -7.65
N VAL A 185 -7.93 19.32 -7.35
CA VAL A 185 -7.60 20.63 -6.79
C VAL A 185 -6.23 21.08 -7.28
N LEU A 186 -6.13 22.32 -7.77
CA LEU A 186 -4.89 22.90 -8.30
C LEU A 186 -4.20 23.77 -7.25
N PHE A 187 -2.92 23.51 -7.02
CA PHE A 187 -1.99 24.33 -6.26
C PHE A 187 -0.98 24.94 -7.22
N ARG A 188 -1.06 26.25 -7.41
CA ARG A 188 -0.10 26.99 -8.24
C ARG A 188 0.92 27.67 -7.35
N LEU A 189 2.20 27.35 -7.55
CA LEU A 189 3.31 28.07 -6.93
C LEU A 189 3.49 29.39 -7.64
N ILE A 190 3.41 30.50 -6.90
CA ILE A 190 3.57 31.86 -7.41
C ILE A 190 4.69 32.51 -6.58
N ASP A 191 5.69 33.06 -7.26
CA ASP A 191 6.82 33.77 -6.64
C ASP A 191 7.60 32.95 -5.58
N VAL A 192 7.62 31.61 -5.72
CA VAL A 192 8.45 30.72 -4.89
C VAL A 192 9.81 30.55 -5.56
N SER A 193 10.87 31.06 -4.92
CA SER A 193 12.21 31.07 -5.52
C SER A 193 12.76 29.66 -5.75
N PRO A 194 13.59 29.45 -6.81
CA PRO A 194 14.23 28.16 -7.06
C PRO A 194 15.02 27.63 -5.87
N ALA A 195 15.74 28.51 -5.16
CA ALA A 195 16.51 28.13 -3.97
C ALA A 195 15.64 27.52 -2.85
N VAL A 196 14.38 27.96 -2.71
CA VAL A 196 13.44 27.34 -1.77
C VAL A 196 12.97 25.98 -2.29
N GLN A 197 12.72 25.85 -3.59
CA GLN A 197 12.28 24.59 -4.20
C GLN A 197 13.39 23.53 -4.25
N GLU A 198 14.66 23.93 -4.21
CA GLU A 198 15.83 23.05 -4.12
C GLU A 198 16.06 22.52 -2.69
N ASP A 199 15.53 23.19 -1.66
CA ASP A 199 15.72 22.85 -0.26
C ASP A 199 14.87 21.63 0.15
N ASP A 200 15.49 20.61 0.74
CA ASP A 200 14.82 19.39 1.18
C ASP A 200 13.70 19.64 2.20
N THR A 201 13.79 20.71 2.99
CA THR A 201 12.78 21.07 4.00
C THR A 201 11.50 21.62 3.39
N PHE A 202 11.55 22.11 2.15
CA PHE A 202 10.38 22.65 1.45
C PHE A 202 9.30 21.57 1.27
N TYR A 203 9.68 20.37 0.82
CA TYR A 203 8.77 19.31 0.44
C TYR A 203 7.90 18.75 1.58
N PRO A 204 8.42 18.41 2.77
CA PRO A 204 7.58 17.98 3.87
C PRO A 204 6.69 19.11 4.42
N VAL A 205 7.17 20.36 4.43
CA VAL A 205 6.37 21.51 4.89
C VAL A 205 5.25 21.82 3.90
N PHE A 206 5.57 21.89 2.61
CA PHE A 206 4.62 22.13 1.54
C PHE A 206 3.62 20.97 1.43
N GLY A 207 4.09 19.72 1.50
CA GLY A 207 3.23 18.55 1.51
C GLY A 207 2.26 18.53 2.69
N HIS A 208 2.70 18.95 3.89
CA HIS A 208 1.81 19.07 5.05
C HIS A 208 0.72 20.13 4.85
N LEU A 209 1.08 21.27 4.25
CA LEU A 209 0.10 22.31 3.90
C LEU A 209 -0.89 21.83 2.84
N VAL A 210 -0.39 21.22 1.76
CA VAL A 210 -1.21 20.68 0.67
C VAL A 210 -2.16 19.63 1.21
N GLY A 211 -1.70 18.66 2.02
CA GLY A 211 -2.56 17.62 2.58
C GLY A 211 -3.67 18.20 3.45
N LYS A 212 -3.38 19.19 4.32
CA LYS A 212 -4.41 19.89 5.10
C LYS A 212 -5.52 20.53 4.25
N ILE A 213 -5.17 21.07 3.10
CA ILE A 213 -6.11 21.77 2.21
C ILE A 213 -6.83 20.79 1.28
N ALA A 214 -6.09 19.87 0.67
CA ALA A 214 -6.60 18.90 -0.29
C ALA A 214 -7.52 17.87 0.39
N GLN A 215 -7.20 17.49 1.62
CA GLN A 215 -7.79 16.32 2.28
C GLN A 215 -7.62 15.09 1.37
N ASP A 216 -8.69 14.32 1.15
CA ASP A 216 -8.68 13.10 0.35
C ASP A 216 -8.72 13.36 -1.17
N ARG A 217 -8.75 14.63 -1.60
CA ARG A 217 -8.73 15.01 -3.02
C ARG A 217 -7.34 14.83 -3.63
N ILE A 218 -7.30 14.61 -4.94
CA ILE A 218 -6.06 14.49 -5.73
C ILE A 218 -5.51 15.89 -6.06
N PRO A 219 -4.41 16.34 -5.45
CA PRO A 219 -3.85 17.65 -5.74
C PRO A 219 -2.98 17.63 -7.00
N VAL A 220 -3.06 18.70 -7.77
CA VAL A 220 -2.19 19.00 -8.91
C VAL A 220 -1.32 20.19 -8.52
N ILE A 221 0.00 20.03 -8.63
CA ILE A 221 0.99 21.03 -8.27
C ILE A 221 1.59 21.55 -9.58
N ASP A 222 1.44 22.84 -9.79
CA ASP A 222 1.87 23.58 -10.98
C ASP A 222 2.82 24.72 -10.57
N GLY A 223 3.71 25.11 -11.47
CA GLY A 223 4.66 26.21 -11.25
C GLY A 223 5.95 25.84 -10.53
N LEU A 224 6.34 24.55 -10.50
CA LEU A 224 7.69 24.18 -10.11
C LEU A 224 8.70 24.74 -11.13
N ALA A 225 9.76 25.37 -10.63
CA ALA A 225 10.86 25.94 -11.41
C ALA A 225 12.07 24.99 -11.47
N VAL A 226 12.06 23.90 -10.69
CA VAL A 226 13.11 22.89 -10.61
C VAL A 226 12.49 21.49 -10.71
N THR A 227 13.31 20.48 -10.98
CA THR A 227 12.90 19.08 -10.95
C THR A 227 13.22 18.50 -9.57
N PRO A 228 12.21 18.14 -8.76
CA PRO A 228 12.44 17.53 -7.44
C PRO A 228 13.19 16.20 -7.54
N LEU A 229 14.03 15.93 -6.56
CA LEU A 229 14.62 14.60 -6.37
C LEU A 229 13.58 13.60 -5.88
N GLU A 230 13.84 12.31 -6.09
CA GLU A 230 12.92 11.26 -5.65
C GLU A 230 12.66 11.28 -4.14
N ASP A 231 13.68 11.52 -3.32
CA ASP A 231 13.53 11.65 -1.87
C ASP A 231 12.72 12.88 -1.46
N GLN A 232 12.75 13.95 -2.26
CA GLN A 232 11.90 15.13 -2.06
C GLN A 232 10.44 14.82 -2.41
N LEU A 233 10.19 14.06 -3.49
CA LEU A 233 8.85 13.56 -3.83
C LEU A 233 8.30 12.60 -2.75
N LYS A 234 9.16 11.75 -2.19
CA LYS A 234 8.85 10.90 -1.04
C LYS A 234 8.46 11.73 0.17
N ALA A 235 9.24 12.76 0.52
CA ALA A 235 8.94 13.64 1.66
C ALA A 235 7.62 14.39 1.47
N PHE A 236 7.36 14.91 0.26
CA PHE A 236 6.09 15.55 -0.08
C PHE A 236 4.90 14.57 0.01
N GLY A 237 5.04 13.39 -0.58
CA GLY A 237 4.04 12.32 -0.54
C GLY A 237 3.71 11.90 0.89
N ALA A 238 4.71 11.57 1.70
CA ALA A 238 4.53 11.20 3.09
C ALA A 238 3.78 12.29 3.89
N ALA A 239 4.13 13.56 3.69
CA ALA A 239 3.52 14.67 4.40
C ALA A 239 2.07 14.93 3.95
N THR A 240 1.77 14.85 2.65
CA THR A 240 0.39 14.99 2.12
C THR A 240 -0.50 13.84 2.59
N ALA A 241 -0.01 12.60 2.53
CA ALA A 241 -0.72 11.42 3.00
C ALA A 241 -1.02 11.50 4.49
N SER A 242 -0.05 11.93 5.31
CA SER A 242 -0.20 12.02 6.77
C SER A 242 -1.17 13.12 7.21
N SER A 243 -1.20 14.24 6.50
CA SER A 243 -2.01 15.41 6.90
C SER A 243 -3.37 15.48 6.21
N GLY A 244 -3.55 14.82 5.07
CA GLY A 244 -4.77 14.87 4.25
C GLY A 244 -5.36 13.53 3.84
N ALA A 245 -4.68 12.39 4.07
CA ALA A 245 -5.04 11.10 3.47
C ALA A 245 -4.94 11.06 1.93
N VAL A 246 -4.20 11.99 1.31
CA VAL A 246 -3.87 12.00 -0.12
C VAL A 246 -3.23 10.66 -0.51
N ALA A 247 -3.77 10.02 -1.55
CA ALA A 247 -3.30 8.71 -2.05
C ALA A 247 -2.69 8.80 -3.47
N LEU A 248 -2.85 9.94 -4.14
CA LEU A 248 -2.26 10.27 -5.45
C LEU A 248 -2.13 11.79 -5.52
N PHE A 249 -1.01 12.29 -6.04
CA PHE A 249 -0.83 13.68 -6.45
C PHE A 249 -0.22 13.73 -7.85
N HIS A 250 -0.37 14.89 -8.50
CA HIS A 250 0.27 15.20 -9.77
C HIS A 250 1.19 16.40 -9.58
N MET A 251 2.44 16.32 -10.01
CA MET A 251 3.33 17.46 -10.19
C MET A 251 3.60 17.61 -11.68
N VAL A 252 3.10 18.71 -12.26
CA VAL A 252 3.15 18.97 -13.72
C VAL A 252 4.61 18.95 -14.19
N GLY A 253 4.90 18.13 -15.21
CA GLY A 253 6.24 17.97 -15.77
C GLY A 253 7.20 17.11 -14.93
N VAL A 254 6.73 16.51 -13.83
CA VAL A 254 7.54 15.69 -12.92
C VAL A 254 6.96 14.28 -12.77
N THR A 255 5.72 14.15 -12.31
CA THR A 255 5.08 12.84 -12.12
C THR A 255 4.56 12.30 -13.45
N PRO A 256 4.61 10.99 -13.70
CA PRO A 256 4.41 10.41 -15.03
C PRO A 256 2.98 10.48 -15.58
N GLU A 257 1.98 10.79 -14.74
CA GLU A 257 0.56 10.94 -15.16
C GLU A 257 0.06 12.40 -15.16
N ALA A 258 0.93 13.38 -14.92
CA ALA A 258 0.56 14.80 -14.79
C ALA A 258 0.52 15.58 -16.10
#